data_AF-A0A3M7E358-F1
#
_entry.id   AF-A0A3M7E358-F1
#
_cell.length_a   1.000
_cell.length_b   1.000
_cell.length_c   1.000
_cell.angle_alpha   90.00
_cell.angle_beta   90.00
_cell.angle_gamma   90.00
#
_symmetry.space_group_name_H-M   'P 1'
#
loop_
_entity.id
_entity.type
_entity.pdbx_description
1 polymer ?
#
loop_
_entity_poly.entity_id
_entity_poly.type
_entity_poly.pdbx_seq_one_letter_code
_entity_poly.pdbx_strand_id
1 'polypeptide(L)'
;MSPSPSPRASHSHETNVEAHAKGPGLSYSKDATVGSFAMSPELFEKLYLTPKVPAASQGVKHFANPTPLGLMGFVISTFTFSMILMGWGGATGFSPVVGIFFFVGPILLLAGMLFEWIMGNFFTMMSMGLFAVFWLAFGMMQLPTLGLASGYSDGATSAPYNTVIALFLIVWGFAFLTFFVFSLKTNVIFAGIFFFAMIAVWILSGAYFKTASGDYTLATQLQTAGGALLFVVAILGWYIVVVIMSFEMRMGINFPLGDLSHLWPGNGAEIGDEEKQK
;
A
#
# COMPACT_ATOMS: atom_id res chain seq x y z
N MET A 1 14.01 97.16 12.55
CA MET A 1 15.32 96.47 12.49
C MET A 1 15.21 95.39 11.43
N SER A 2 16.15 95.35 10.48
CA SER A 2 16.31 94.27 9.49
C SER A 2 17.19 93.13 10.09
N PRO A 3 17.65 92.11 9.34
CA PRO A 3 16.93 90.84 9.21
C PRO A 3 17.79 89.61 9.59
N SER A 4 17.26 88.41 9.24
CA SER A 4 17.87 87.05 9.19
C SER A 4 19.40 86.93 9.16
N PRO A 5 19.97 85.85 9.75
CA PRO A 5 20.39 84.77 8.84
C PRO A 5 20.07 83.33 9.29
N SER A 6 19.93 82.45 8.29
CA SER A 6 20.11 80.99 8.36
C SER A 6 21.40 80.60 7.57
N PRO A 7 21.61 79.35 7.11
CA PRO A 7 22.13 78.20 7.86
C PRO A 7 23.45 77.64 7.26
N ARG A 8 24.10 76.66 7.94
CA ARG A 8 25.16 75.68 7.51
C ARG A 8 25.89 75.20 8.78
N ALA A 9 26.62 74.08 8.90
CA ALA A 9 26.85 72.84 8.13
C ALA A 9 27.64 71.89 9.09
N SER A 10 27.90 70.60 8.88
CA SER A 10 27.53 69.57 7.87
C SER A 10 27.79 68.17 8.47
N HIS A 11 27.26 67.11 7.87
CA HIS A 11 28.01 65.96 7.31
C HIS A 11 27.13 64.70 7.17
N SER A 12 27.11 64.17 5.96
CA SER A 12 26.53 62.89 5.58
C SER A 12 27.35 61.72 6.13
N HIS A 13 26.67 60.69 6.64
CA HIS A 13 27.00 59.31 6.29
C HIS A 13 25.75 58.45 6.39
N GLU A 14 25.20 58.08 5.24
CA GLU A 14 24.43 56.84 5.14
C GLU A 14 25.42 55.68 5.29
N THR A 15 25.26 54.86 6.32
CA THR A 15 25.86 53.53 6.39
C THR A 15 24.75 52.50 6.46
N ASN A 16 24.41 52.00 5.28
CA ASN A 16 23.52 50.85 5.12
C ASN A 16 24.20 49.61 5.71
N VAL A 17 23.64 49.06 6.80
CA VAL A 17 24.08 47.78 7.39
C VAL A 17 22.86 46.97 7.78
N GLU A 18 22.45 46.08 6.88
CA GLU A 18 21.68 44.90 7.25
C GLU A 18 22.53 44.03 8.20
N ALA A 19 22.08 43.80 9.43
CA ALA A 19 22.66 42.77 10.29
C ALA A 19 21.65 42.23 11.33
N HIS A 20 21.10 41.05 11.02
CA HIS A 20 20.80 39.95 11.94
C HIS A 20 20.18 40.24 13.33
N ALA A 21 18.87 39.95 13.44
CA ALA A 21 18.27 39.45 14.68
C ALA A 21 17.11 38.46 14.41
N LYS A 22 17.34 37.40 13.61
CA LYS A 22 16.40 36.27 13.48
C LYS A 22 16.59 35.30 14.66
N GLY A 23 15.75 35.44 15.68
CA GLY A 23 15.50 34.40 16.71
C GLY A 23 14.12 33.75 16.52
N PRO A 24 13.93 32.46 16.83
CA PRO A 24 12.67 31.76 16.58
C PRO A 24 11.59 32.14 17.61
N GLY A 25 10.81 33.18 17.30
CA GLY A 25 9.64 33.56 18.08
C GLY A 25 8.49 32.57 17.90
N LEU A 26 8.12 31.85 18.96
CA LEU A 26 6.90 31.05 19.04
C LEU A 26 5.65 31.96 18.96
N SER A 27 5.02 32.06 17.79
CA SER A 27 3.72 32.72 17.65
C SER A 27 2.59 31.81 18.16
N TYR A 28 2.30 31.90 19.46
CA TYR A 28 1.07 31.30 20.01
C TYR A 28 -0.16 32.05 19.51
N SER A 29 -0.82 31.51 18.47
CA SER A 29 -2.17 31.93 18.09
C SER A 29 -3.17 31.46 19.15
N LYS A 30 -3.57 32.36 20.05
CA LYS A 30 -4.64 32.16 21.03
C LYS A 30 -6.03 32.15 20.35
N ASP A 31 -6.33 31.13 19.55
CA ASP A 31 -7.67 30.81 19.05
C ASP A 31 -7.76 29.32 18.70
N ALA A 32 -7.60 28.47 19.71
CA ALA A 32 -7.67 27.01 19.58
C ALA A 32 -9.01 26.48 20.14
N THR A 33 -10.10 26.74 19.43
CA THR A 33 -11.40 26.10 19.70
C THR A 33 -11.42 24.69 19.11
N VAL A 34 -11.89 23.72 19.88
CA VAL A 34 -11.81 22.29 19.55
C VAL A 34 -12.68 21.92 18.34
N GLY A 35 -12.12 21.14 17.40
CA GLY A 35 -12.93 20.26 16.54
C GLY A 35 -12.84 20.42 15.01
N SER A 36 -11.64 20.34 14.42
CA SER A 36 -11.40 19.70 13.10
C SER A 36 -9.93 19.86 12.71
N PHE A 37 -9.10 18.86 13.01
CA PHE A 37 -7.80 18.74 12.35
C PHE A 37 -8.04 18.13 10.97
N ALA A 38 -8.34 18.99 9.99
CA ALA A 38 -8.27 18.61 8.59
C ALA A 38 -6.80 18.25 8.27
N MET A 39 -6.57 16.98 7.92
CA MET A 39 -5.23 16.49 7.57
C MET A 39 -4.76 17.25 6.31
N SER A 40 -3.55 17.83 6.35
CA SER A 40 -3.04 18.52 5.17
C SER A 40 -2.76 17.50 4.05
N PRO A 41 -2.84 17.89 2.76
CA PRO A 41 -2.55 16.99 1.65
C PRO A 41 -1.17 16.34 1.77
N GLU A 42 -0.17 17.05 2.27
CA GLU A 42 1.19 16.53 2.48
C GLU A 42 1.26 15.54 3.66
N LEU A 43 0.41 15.68 4.68
CA LEU A 43 0.33 14.72 5.78
C LEU A 43 -0.40 13.44 5.35
N PHE A 44 -1.42 13.56 4.49
CA PHE A 44 -2.06 12.41 3.85
C PHE A 44 -1.08 11.70 2.89
N GLU A 45 -0.45 12.42 1.97
CA GLU A 45 0.57 11.87 1.05
C GLU A 45 1.68 11.13 1.82
N LYS A 46 2.19 11.72 2.91
CA LYS A 46 3.24 11.11 3.74
C LYS A 46 2.77 9.90 4.56
N LEU A 47 1.50 9.84 4.95
CA LEU A 47 0.91 8.75 5.74
C LEU A 47 0.45 7.56 4.87
N TYR A 48 0.26 7.78 3.56
CA TYR A 48 -0.30 6.79 2.64
C TYR A 48 0.64 6.38 1.49
N LEU A 49 1.57 7.25 1.02
CA LEU A 49 2.19 7.13 -0.32
C LEU A 49 3.71 7.40 -0.45
N THR A 50 4.53 7.27 0.61
CA THR A 50 6.04 7.31 0.58
C THR A 50 6.65 8.74 0.78
N PRO A 51 7.91 8.91 1.26
CA PRO A 51 8.46 10.24 1.59
C PRO A 51 8.79 11.13 0.39
N LYS A 52 8.60 12.45 0.57
CA LYS A 52 8.89 13.51 -0.42
C LYS A 52 10.24 13.38 -1.12
N VAL A 53 10.23 13.44 -2.46
CA VAL A 53 11.33 13.98 -3.26
C VAL A 53 11.03 15.47 -3.51
N PRO A 54 11.77 16.41 -2.90
CA PRO A 54 11.30 17.80 -2.75
C PRO A 54 11.61 18.72 -3.95
N ALA A 55 11.30 18.32 -5.20
CA ALA A 55 11.42 19.21 -6.37
C ALA A 55 10.66 18.75 -7.64
N ALA A 56 9.33 18.60 -7.60
CA ALA A 56 8.55 18.52 -8.84
C ALA A 56 7.13 19.13 -8.73
N SER A 57 6.82 20.06 -9.64
CA SER A 57 5.48 20.47 -10.05
C SER A 57 4.58 21.32 -9.13
N GLN A 58 4.98 22.57 -8.87
CA GLN A 58 4.03 23.69 -8.70
C GLN A 58 3.32 24.02 -10.04
N GLY A 59 2.57 23.06 -10.62
CA GLY A 59 1.87 23.27 -11.90
C GLY A 59 1.49 22.05 -12.75
N VAL A 60 1.62 20.80 -12.26
CA VAL A 60 1.13 19.61 -13.01
C VAL A 60 -0.36 19.40 -12.75
N LYS A 61 -1.10 18.99 -13.79
CA LYS A 61 -2.50 18.54 -13.66
C LYS A 61 -2.58 17.44 -12.61
N HIS A 62 -3.36 17.63 -11.55
CA HIS A 62 -3.66 16.55 -10.62
C HIS A 62 -4.42 15.43 -11.36
N PHE A 63 -3.72 14.31 -11.61
CA PHE A 63 -4.36 13.05 -11.95
C PHE A 63 -5.11 12.52 -10.74
N ALA A 64 -6.13 11.70 -10.97
CA ALA A 64 -6.84 11.02 -9.89
C ALA A 64 -5.89 10.02 -9.18
N ASN A 65 -6.05 9.89 -7.87
CA ASN A 65 -5.33 8.90 -7.07
C ASN A 65 -5.69 7.47 -7.55
N PRO A 66 -4.71 6.69 -8.05
CA PRO A 66 -4.99 5.36 -8.61
C PRO A 66 -5.05 4.26 -7.56
N THR A 67 -4.61 4.50 -6.32
CA THR A 67 -4.50 3.48 -5.27
C THR A 67 -5.84 2.77 -4.99
N PRO A 68 -7.00 3.47 -4.87
CA PRO A 68 -8.30 2.81 -4.64
C PRO A 68 -8.70 1.86 -5.76
N LEU A 69 -8.36 2.16 -7.02
CA LEU A 69 -8.76 1.36 -8.17
C LEU A 69 -8.09 -0.02 -8.14
N GLY A 70 -6.77 -0.05 -7.95
CA GLY A 70 -6.03 -1.31 -7.84
C GLY A 70 -6.40 -2.10 -6.59
N LEU A 71 -6.55 -1.42 -5.44
CA LEU A 71 -7.01 -2.06 -4.21
C LEU A 71 -8.42 -2.65 -4.36
N MET A 72 -9.33 -2.01 -5.09
CA MET A 72 -10.69 -2.52 -5.30
C MET A 72 -10.70 -3.88 -6.01
N GLY A 73 -9.87 -4.06 -7.05
CA GLY A 73 -9.70 -5.36 -7.71
C GLY A 73 -9.10 -6.42 -6.78
N PHE A 74 -8.09 -6.04 -5.99
CA PHE A 74 -7.49 -6.91 -4.98
C PHE A 74 -8.51 -7.38 -3.93
N VAL A 75 -9.26 -6.47 -3.31
CA VAL A 75 -10.18 -6.82 -2.23
C VAL A 75 -11.37 -7.63 -2.71
N ILE A 76 -11.96 -7.31 -3.87
CA ILE A 76 -13.07 -8.10 -4.42
C ILE A 76 -12.60 -9.55 -4.67
N SER A 77 -11.44 -9.72 -5.31
CA SER A 77 -10.90 -11.06 -5.58
C SER A 77 -10.51 -11.80 -4.29
N THR A 78 -9.86 -11.12 -3.34
CA THR A 78 -9.41 -11.72 -2.07
C THR A 78 -10.59 -12.11 -1.17
N PHE A 79 -11.63 -11.28 -1.11
CA PHE A 79 -12.83 -11.55 -0.31
C PHE A 79 -13.63 -12.73 -0.88
N THR A 80 -13.84 -12.77 -2.20
CA THR A 80 -14.47 -13.93 -2.86
C THR A 80 -13.64 -15.21 -2.67
N PHE A 81 -12.33 -15.13 -2.88
CA PHE A 81 -11.41 -16.27 -2.73
C PHE A 81 -11.40 -16.84 -1.30
N SER A 82 -11.33 -15.97 -0.29
CA SER A 82 -11.32 -16.38 1.12
C SER A 82 -12.64 -17.01 1.57
N MET A 83 -13.79 -16.47 1.16
CA MET A 83 -15.11 -17.07 1.47
C MET A 83 -15.26 -18.48 0.87
N ILE A 84 -14.72 -18.71 -0.33
CA ILE A 84 -14.70 -20.04 -0.97
C ILE A 84 -13.73 -21.00 -0.25
N LEU A 85 -12.53 -20.55 0.14
CA LEU A 85 -11.59 -21.36 0.93
C LEU A 85 -12.17 -21.80 2.29
N MET A 86 -13.00 -20.95 2.89
CA MET A 86 -13.74 -21.24 4.13
C MET A 86 -15.03 -22.05 3.91
N GLY A 87 -15.37 -22.44 2.67
CA GLY A 87 -16.53 -23.28 2.37
C GLY A 87 -17.90 -22.62 2.62
N TRP A 88 -17.98 -21.29 2.61
CA TRP A 88 -19.22 -20.57 2.92
C TRP A 88 -20.36 -20.98 1.98
N GLY A 89 -21.54 -21.29 2.55
CA GLY A 89 -22.70 -21.75 1.79
C GLY A 89 -22.51 -23.10 1.07
N GLY A 90 -21.46 -23.87 1.42
CA GLY A 90 -21.09 -25.10 0.68
C GLY A 90 -20.29 -24.84 -0.59
N ALA A 91 -19.73 -23.64 -0.77
CA ALA A 91 -18.88 -23.31 -1.92
C ALA A 91 -17.64 -24.21 -1.99
N THR A 92 -17.33 -24.73 -3.18
CA THR A 92 -16.16 -25.56 -3.44
C THR A 92 -15.58 -25.26 -4.82
N GLY A 93 -14.25 -25.14 -4.90
CA GLY A 93 -13.54 -24.85 -6.14
C GLY A 93 -13.77 -23.42 -6.67
N PHE A 94 -12.96 -23.03 -7.66
CA PHE A 94 -12.90 -21.65 -8.16
C PHE A 94 -13.42 -21.46 -9.58
N SER A 95 -13.67 -22.55 -10.33
CA SER A 95 -14.08 -22.52 -11.74
C SER A 95 -15.31 -21.65 -12.03
N PRO A 96 -16.39 -21.65 -11.21
CA PRO A 96 -17.56 -20.78 -11.43
C PRO A 96 -17.25 -19.28 -11.37
N VAL A 97 -16.19 -18.88 -10.65
CA VAL A 97 -15.76 -17.49 -10.49
C VAL A 97 -14.40 -17.23 -11.16
N VAL A 98 -13.95 -18.10 -12.07
CA VAL A 98 -12.58 -18.05 -12.62
C VAL A 98 -12.22 -16.70 -13.26
N GLY A 99 -13.22 -15.93 -13.72
CA GLY A 99 -13.04 -14.55 -14.19
C GLY A 99 -12.43 -13.57 -13.18
N ILE A 100 -12.56 -13.79 -11.86
CA ILE A 100 -11.95 -12.88 -10.85
C ILE A 100 -10.42 -12.87 -10.93
N PHE A 101 -9.82 -14.01 -11.29
CA PHE A 101 -8.38 -14.22 -11.40
C PHE A 101 -7.77 -13.65 -12.69
N PHE A 102 -8.59 -13.08 -13.58
CA PHE A 102 -8.16 -12.51 -14.86
C PHE A 102 -8.66 -11.08 -15.05
N PHE A 103 -9.97 -10.85 -14.89
CA PHE A 103 -10.63 -9.61 -15.28
C PHE A 103 -10.93 -8.65 -14.13
N VAL A 104 -11.14 -9.15 -12.91
CA VAL A 104 -11.47 -8.28 -11.76
C VAL A 104 -10.22 -7.88 -10.99
N GLY A 105 -9.48 -8.84 -10.46
CA GLY A 105 -8.24 -8.58 -9.72
C GLY A 105 -7.15 -8.02 -10.61
N PRO A 106 -6.61 -8.79 -11.58
CA PRO A 106 -5.42 -8.38 -12.31
C PRO A 106 -5.58 -7.15 -13.18
N ILE A 107 -6.69 -6.97 -13.92
CA ILE A 107 -6.82 -5.78 -14.80
C ILE A 107 -6.79 -4.50 -13.97
N LEU A 108 -7.52 -4.45 -12.85
CA LEU A 108 -7.51 -3.27 -11.97
C LEU A 108 -6.16 -3.10 -11.28
N LEU A 109 -5.49 -4.17 -10.88
CA LEU A 109 -4.15 -4.11 -10.29
C LEU A 109 -3.06 -3.73 -11.29
N LEU A 110 -3.12 -4.16 -12.56
CA LEU A 110 -2.20 -3.76 -13.61
C LEU A 110 -2.43 -2.30 -14.03
N ALA A 111 -3.69 -1.88 -14.16
CA ALA A 111 -4.02 -0.47 -14.39
C ALA A 111 -3.53 0.41 -13.23
N GLY A 112 -3.81 0.00 -11.99
CA GLY A 112 -3.30 0.63 -10.77
C GLY A 112 -1.78 0.72 -10.78
N MET A 113 -1.06 -0.39 -10.97
CA MET A 113 0.40 -0.42 -11.09
C MET A 113 0.94 0.58 -12.12
N LEU A 114 0.36 0.62 -13.33
CA LEU A 114 0.80 1.56 -14.37
C LEU A 114 0.55 3.02 -14.00
N PHE A 115 -0.57 3.33 -13.34
CA PHE A 115 -0.85 4.69 -12.89
C PHE A 115 -0.01 5.09 -11.66
N GLU A 116 0.21 4.18 -10.71
CA GLU A 116 1.11 4.40 -9.56
C GLU A 116 2.55 4.65 -10.03
N TRP A 117 2.99 3.96 -11.08
CA TRP A 117 4.28 4.23 -11.74
C TRP A 117 4.34 5.65 -12.31
N ILE A 118 3.30 6.09 -13.04
CA ILE A 118 3.20 7.45 -13.59
C ILE A 118 3.18 8.51 -12.48
N MET A 119 2.57 8.21 -11.33
CA MET A 119 2.54 9.08 -10.15
C MET A 119 3.84 9.05 -9.32
N GLY A 120 4.76 8.12 -9.58
CA GLY A 120 6.01 7.95 -8.82
C GLY A 120 5.87 7.18 -7.50
N ASN A 121 4.70 6.58 -7.22
CA ASN A 121 4.40 5.88 -5.98
C ASN A 121 5.01 4.46 -5.99
N PHE A 122 6.32 4.37 -5.78
CA PHE A 122 7.10 3.13 -5.96
C PHE A 122 6.53 1.93 -5.19
N PHE A 123 6.18 2.07 -3.91
CA PHE A 123 5.80 0.92 -3.10
C PHE A 123 4.41 0.36 -3.45
N THR A 124 3.44 1.23 -3.71
CA THR A 124 2.11 0.80 -4.17
C THR A 124 2.17 0.22 -5.57
N MET A 125 2.91 0.84 -6.51
CA MET A 125 3.23 0.28 -7.83
C MET A 125 3.76 -1.16 -7.72
N MET A 126 4.82 -1.37 -6.94
CA MET A 126 5.42 -2.69 -6.72
C MET A 126 4.42 -3.69 -6.15
N SER A 127 3.60 -3.27 -5.17
CA SER A 127 2.60 -4.15 -4.55
C SER A 127 1.49 -4.57 -5.50
N MET A 128 1.01 -3.65 -6.33
CA MET A 128 -0.07 -3.92 -7.27
C MET A 128 0.38 -4.84 -8.39
N GLY A 129 1.59 -4.62 -8.92
CA GLY A 129 2.21 -5.52 -9.89
C GLY A 129 2.38 -6.94 -9.33
N LEU A 130 2.86 -7.07 -8.09
CA LEU A 130 3.02 -8.34 -7.40
C LEU A 130 1.69 -9.10 -7.27
N PHE A 131 0.63 -8.44 -6.75
CA PHE A 131 -0.67 -9.08 -6.59
C PHE A 131 -1.35 -9.39 -7.94
N ALA A 132 -1.14 -8.57 -8.97
CA ALA A 132 -1.66 -8.87 -10.31
C ALA A 132 -1.11 -10.18 -10.85
N VAL A 133 0.21 -10.37 -10.82
CA VAL A 133 0.84 -11.58 -11.36
C VAL A 133 0.62 -12.80 -10.47
N PHE A 134 0.43 -12.62 -9.15
CA PHE A 134 -0.07 -13.67 -8.26
C PHE A 134 -1.44 -14.19 -8.73
N TRP A 135 -2.41 -13.28 -8.92
CA TRP A 135 -3.76 -13.65 -9.32
C TRP A 135 -3.80 -14.30 -10.71
N LEU A 136 -3.04 -13.78 -11.69
CA LEU A 136 -2.93 -14.38 -13.02
C LEU A 136 -2.33 -15.80 -12.95
N ALA A 137 -1.21 -15.97 -12.25
CA ALA A 137 -0.54 -17.27 -12.12
C ALA A 137 -1.45 -18.30 -11.42
N PHE A 138 -2.14 -17.90 -10.35
CA PHE A 138 -3.09 -18.75 -9.65
C PHE A 138 -4.34 -19.04 -10.50
N GLY A 139 -4.84 -18.07 -11.25
CA GLY A 139 -5.98 -18.21 -12.16
C GLY A 139 -5.76 -19.29 -13.23
N MET A 140 -4.54 -19.40 -13.76
CA MET A 140 -4.17 -20.48 -14.68
C MET A 140 -4.31 -21.86 -14.02
N MET A 141 -4.03 -21.99 -12.71
CA MET A 141 -4.23 -23.24 -11.97
C MET A 141 -5.72 -23.63 -11.84
N GLN A 142 -6.63 -22.65 -11.93
CA GLN A 142 -8.08 -22.84 -11.77
C GLN A 142 -8.83 -23.08 -13.08
N LEU A 143 -8.15 -23.04 -14.24
CA LEU A 143 -8.76 -23.32 -15.54
C LEU A 143 -8.73 -24.83 -15.85
N PRO A 144 -9.87 -25.55 -15.83
CA PRO A 144 -9.88 -27.00 -16.08
C PRO A 144 -9.42 -27.35 -17.49
N THR A 145 -9.63 -26.44 -18.45
CA THR A 145 -9.28 -26.57 -19.86
C THR A 145 -7.78 -26.69 -20.14
N LEU A 146 -6.92 -26.27 -19.20
CA LEU A 146 -5.46 -26.39 -19.36
C LEU A 146 -4.92 -27.78 -19.03
N GLY A 147 -5.73 -28.64 -18.40
CA GLY A 147 -5.34 -30.03 -18.13
C GLY A 147 -4.04 -30.19 -17.32
N LEU A 148 -3.69 -29.23 -16.46
CA LEU A 148 -2.39 -29.20 -15.74
C LEU A 148 -2.13 -30.44 -14.87
N ALA A 149 -3.19 -31.15 -14.49
CA ALA A 149 -3.14 -32.40 -13.75
C ALA A 149 -2.94 -33.65 -14.62
N SER A 150 -3.09 -33.57 -15.95
CA SER A 150 -3.16 -34.74 -16.86
C SER A 150 -1.89 -35.58 -16.92
N GLY A 151 -0.72 -35.01 -16.60
CA GLY A 151 0.55 -35.74 -16.52
C GLY A 151 0.79 -36.52 -15.22
N TYR A 152 -0.15 -36.49 -14.27
CA TYR A 152 -0.01 -37.12 -12.97
C TYR A 152 -0.99 -38.31 -12.82
N SER A 153 -0.55 -39.40 -12.20
CA SER A 153 -1.31 -40.65 -12.05
C SER A 153 -2.73 -40.46 -11.53
N ASP A 154 -2.86 -39.67 -10.47
CA ASP A 154 -4.11 -39.40 -9.76
C ASP A 154 -4.62 -37.98 -10.03
N GLY A 155 -4.13 -37.38 -11.12
CA GLY A 155 -4.45 -36.00 -11.47
C GLY A 155 -4.20 -35.01 -10.34
N ALA A 156 -5.22 -34.18 -10.05
CA ALA A 156 -5.14 -33.11 -9.07
C ALA A 156 -5.09 -33.60 -7.60
N THR A 157 -5.37 -34.87 -7.33
CA THR A 157 -5.21 -35.46 -5.98
C THR A 157 -3.83 -36.08 -5.78
N SER A 158 -3.02 -36.21 -6.83
CA SER A 158 -1.70 -36.83 -6.74
C SER A 158 -0.75 -36.05 -5.80
N ALA A 159 0.09 -36.80 -5.08
CA ALA A 159 1.06 -36.22 -4.16
C ALA A 159 2.07 -35.27 -4.85
N PRO A 160 2.62 -35.58 -6.04
CA PRO A 160 3.55 -34.69 -6.71
C PRO A 160 2.90 -33.39 -7.19
N TYR A 161 1.66 -33.43 -7.72
CA TYR A 161 0.92 -32.23 -8.14
C TYR A 161 0.71 -31.24 -6.98
N ASN A 162 0.22 -31.75 -5.85
CA ASN A 162 -0.01 -30.94 -4.66
C ASN A 162 1.30 -30.42 -4.05
N THR A 163 2.38 -31.22 -4.08
CA THR A 163 3.72 -30.80 -3.64
C THR A 163 4.25 -29.61 -4.46
N VAL A 164 4.05 -29.59 -5.78
CA VAL A 164 4.46 -28.47 -6.65
C VAL A 164 3.73 -27.17 -6.27
N ILE A 165 2.42 -27.24 -6.00
CA ILE A 165 1.64 -26.07 -5.57
C ILE A 165 2.05 -25.61 -4.16
N ALA A 166 2.34 -26.55 -3.25
CA ALA A 166 2.85 -26.23 -1.91
C ALA A 166 4.17 -25.45 -1.97
N LEU A 167 5.11 -25.87 -2.85
CA LEU A 167 6.39 -25.19 -3.05
C LEU A 167 6.22 -23.79 -3.69
N PHE A 168 5.32 -23.64 -4.65
CA PHE A 168 4.94 -22.33 -5.21
C PHE A 168 4.49 -21.37 -4.10
N LEU A 169 3.59 -21.81 -3.20
CA LEU A 169 3.09 -20.99 -2.11
C LEU A 169 4.14 -20.65 -1.03
N ILE A 170 5.15 -21.51 -0.79
CA ILE A 170 6.30 -21.17 0.07
C ILE A 170 7.04 -19.95 -0.48
N VAL A 171 7.38 -19.96 -1.77
CA VAL A 171 8.12 -18.88 -2.43
C VAL A 171 7.32 -17.58 -2.42
N TRP A 172 6.01 -17.66 -2.65
CA TRP A 172 5.10 -16.51 -2.52
C TRP A 172 5.04 -15.93 -1.11
N GLY A 173 5.09 -16.77 -0.08
CA GLY A 173 5.17 -16.28 1.30
C GLY A 173 6.46 -15.50 1.59
N PHE A 174 7.60 -15.85 0.97
CA PHE A 174 8.82 -15.05 1.06
C PHE A 174 8.70 -13.70 0.32
N ALA A 175 7.98 -13.65 -0.80
CA ALA A 175 7.66 -12.37 -1.45
C ALA A 175 6.79 -11.50 -0.53
N PHE A 176 5.74 -12.05 0.08
CA PHE A 176 4.91 -11.31 1.03
C PHE A 176 5.63 -10.94 2.33
N LEU A 177 6.58 -11.74 2.83
CA LEU A 177 7.49 -11.35 3.92
C LEU A 177 8.33 -10.13 3.53
N THR A 178 8.88 -10.11 2.32
CA THR A 178 9.70 -8.99 1.83
C THR A 178 8.88 -7.69 1.80
N PHE A 179 7.66 -7.76 1.24
CA PHE A 179 6.75 -6.62 1.23
C PHE A 179 6.24 -6.25 2.63
N PHE A 180 6.03 -7.21 3.53
CA PHE A 180 5.72 -6.92 4.94
C PHE A 180 6.82 -6.07 5.56
N VAL A 181 8.09 -6.48 5.47
CA VAL A 181 9.22 -5.72 6.05
C VAL A 181 9.28 -4.28 5.52
N PHE A 182 9.13 -4.07 4.21
CA PHE A 182 9.13 -2.70 3.64
C PHE A 182 7.85 -1.90 3.96
N SER A 183 6.69 -2.56 4.05
CA SER A 183 5.42 -1.92 4.40
C SER A 183 5.40 -1.35 5.82
N LEU A 184 6.28 -1.82 6.72
CA LEU A 184 6.40 -1.23 8.06
C LEU A 184 6.80 0.25 8.02
N LYS A 185 7.41 0.76 6.94
CA LYS A 185 7.68 2.20 6.77
C LYS A 185 6.44 3.03 6.36
N THR A 186 5.27 2.38 6.22
CA THR A 186 4.00 3.01 5.85
C THR A 186 3.06 3.12 7.06
N ASN A 187 2.06 2.25 7.17
CA ASN A 187 1.07 2.24 8.25
C ASN A 187 0.68 0.82 8.68
N VAL A 188 0.08 0.70 9.87
CA VAL A 188 -0.28 -0.59 10.51
C VAL A 188 -1.23 -1.42 9.64
N ILE A 189 -2.20 -0.80 8.97
CA ILE A 189 -3.18 -1.55 8.17
C ILE A 189 -2.54 -2.13 6.91
N PHE A 190 -1.73 -1.34 6.18
CA PHE A 190 -1.05 -1.80 4.98
C PHE A 190 0.02 -2.86 5.31
N ALA A 191 0.68 -2.74 6.47
CA ALA A 191 1.54 -3.80 6.99
C ALA A 191 0.77 -5.06 7.40
N GLY A 192 -0.42 -4.91 8.01
CA GLY A 192 -1.31 -6.01 8.35
C GLY A 192 -1.73 -6.84 7.13
N ILE A 193 -2.01 -6.18 5.99
CA ILE A 193 -2.31 -6.85 4.70
C ILE A 193 -1.21 -7.86 4.34
N PHE A 194 0.06 -7.44 4.32
CA PHE A 194 1.16 -8.35 3.98
C PHE A 194 1.44 -9.39 5.08
N PHE A 195 1.35 -9.01 6.35
CA PHE A 195 1.54 -9.92 7.47
C PHE A 195 0.57 -11.10 7.44
N PHE A 196 -0.73 -10.81 7.32
CA PHE A 196 -1.75 -11.87 7.27
C PHE A 196 -1.71 -12.63 5.94
N ALA A 197 -1.39 -11.99 4.80
CA ALA A 197 -1.22 -12.67 3.52
C ALA A 197 -0.03 -13.66 3.53
N MET A 198 1.11 -13.26 4.10
CA MET A 198 2.30 -14.11 4.29
C MET A 198 1.96 -15.36 5.10
N ILE A 199 1.33 -15.21 6.27
CA ILE A 199 0.96 -16.35 7.11
C ILE A 199 -0.08 -17.22 6.38
N ALA A 200 -1.04 -16.61 5.70
CA ALA A 200 -2.06 -17.35 4.96
C ALA A 200 -1.48 -18.25 3.86
N VAL A 201 -0.57 -17.76 3.01
CA VAL A 201 0.00 -18.59 1.94
C VAL A 201 0.91 -19.70 2.46
N TRP A 202 1.62 -19.50 3.58
CA TRP A 202 2.36 -20.58 4.23
C TRP A 202 1.43 -21.63 4.86
N ILE A 203 0.30 -21.22 5.46
CA ILE A 203 -0.73 -22.16 5.95
C ILE A 203 -1.38 -22.92 4.78
N LEU A 204 -1.67 -22.25 3.66
CA LEU A 204 -2.18 -22.89 2.45
C LEU A 204 -1.17 -23.85 1.82
N SER A 205 0.13 -23.52 1.82
CA SER A 205 1.19 -24.48 1.45
C SER A 205 1.14 -25.75 2.33
N GLY A 206 0.98 -25.57 3.64
CA GLY A 206 0.72 -26.67 4.58
C GLY A 206 -0.51 -27.51 4.21
N ALA A 207 -1.60 -26.88 3.78
CA ALA A 207 -2.79 -27.58 3.29
C ALA A 207 -2.46 -28.46 2.07
N TYR A 208 -1.74 -27.93 1.08
CA TYR A 208 -1.32 -28.70 -0.10
C TYR A 208 -0.36 -29.86 0.24
N PHE A 209 0.60 -29.68 1.16
CA PHE A 209 1.42 -30.80 1.66
C PHE A 209 0.57 -31.87 2.36
N LYS A 210 -0.47 -31.48 3.09
CA LYS A 210 -1.37 -32.41 3.77
C LYS A 210 -2.29 -33.17 2.81
N THR A 211 -2.76 -32.52 1.75
CA THR A 211 -3.38 -33.20 0.60
C THR A 211 -2.40 -34.20 -0.02
N ALA A 212 -1.14 -33.82 -0.23
CA ALA A 212 -0.12 -34.70 -0.79
C ALA A 212 0.20 -35.93 0.10
N SER A 213 0.07 -35.80 1.43
CA SER A 213 0.23 -36.93 2.37
C SER A 213 -1.06 -37.71 2.64
N GLY A 214 -2.18 -37.40 1.96
CA GLY A 214 -3.48 -38.03 2.18
C GLY A 214 -4.20 -37.63 3.48
N ASP A 215 -3.72 -36.63 4.20
CA ASP A 215 -4.31 -36.11 5.44
C ASP A 215 -5.32 -35.00 5.11
N TYR A 216 -6.41 -35.41 4.44
CA TYR A 216 -7.42 -34.49 3.92
C TYR A 216 -8.14 -33.71 5.04
N THR A 217 -8.31 -34.28 6.22
CA THR A 217 -8.93 -33.60 7.37
C THR A 217 -8.12 -32.38 7.79
N LEU A 218 -6.81 -32.54 8.00
CA LEU A 218 -5.95 -31.42 8.36
C LEU A 218 -5.72 -30.48 7.17
N ALA A 219 -5.71 -30.99 5.93
CA ALA A 219 -5.68 -30.16 4.73
C ALA A 219 -6.87 -29.19 4.67
N THR A 220 -8.10 -29.67 4.90
CA THR A 220 -9.30 -28.80 4.94
C THR A 220 -9.23 -27.80 6.09
N GLN A 221 -8.78 -28.20 7.28
CA GLN A 221 -8.60 -27.27 8.41
C GLN A 221 -7.61 -26.15 8.10
N LEU A 222 -6.45 -26.48 7.50
CA LEU A 222 -5.46 -25.51 7.06
C LEU A 222 -5.98 -24.63 5.92
N GLN A 223 -6.74 -25.20 4.98
CA GLN A 223 -7.41 -24.42 3.92
C GLN A 223 -8.36 -23.37 4.50
N THR A 224 -9.21 -23.76 5.47
CA THR A 224 -10.12 -22.85 6.16
C THR A 224 -9.37 -21.78 6.95
N ALA A 225 -8.29 -22.15 7.65
CA ALA A 225 -7.46 -21.20 8.41
C ALA A 225 -6.76 -20.17 7.49
N GLY A 226 -6.18 -20.62 6.37
CA GLY A 226 -5.61 -19.74 5.35
C GLY A 226 -6.66 -18.83 4.71
N GLY A 227 -7.86 -19.37 4.44
CA GLY A 227 -9.02 -18.60 3.98
C GLY A 227 -9.42 -17.51 4.98
N ALA A 228 -9.52 -17.82 6.27
CA ALA A 228 -9.87 -16.86 7.32
C ALA A 228 -8.84 -15.72 7.45
N LEU A 229 -7.55 -16.01 7.31
CA LEU A 229 -6.52 -14.97 7.28
C LEU A 229 -6.63 -14.07 6.04
N LEU A 230 -6.90 -14.64 4.86
CA LEU A 230 -7.15 -13.84 3.64
C LEU A 230 -8.46 -13.03 3.72
N PHE A 231 -9.45 -13.50 4.49
CA PHE A 231 -10.66 -12.72 4.78
C PHE A 231 -10.32 -11.47 5.62
N VAL A 232 -9.43 -11.61 6.62
CA VAL A 232 -8.88 -10.47 7.36
C VAL A 232 -8.11 -9.53 6.44
N VAL A 233 -7.23 -10.04 5.57
CA VAL A 233 -6.50 -9.24 4.56
C VAL A 233 -7.47 -8.40 3.72
N ALA A 234 -8.56 -9.00 3.24
CA ALA A 234 -9.56 -8.32 2.44
C ALA A 234 -10.36 -7.27 3.24
N ILE A 235 -10.66 -7.51 4.53
CA ILE A 235 -11.25 -6.47 5.41
C ILE A 235 -10.32 -5.28 5.57
N LEU A 236 -9.02 -5.52 5.83
CA LEU A 236 -8.03 -4.45 5.95
C LEU A 236 -7.88 -3.67 4.64
N GLY A 237 -7.90 -4.36 3.49
CA GLY A 237 -7.91 -3.70 2.18
C GLY A 237 -9.18 -2.87 1.94
N TRP A 238 -10.37 -3.40 2.27
CA TRP A 238 -11.64 -2.66 2.18
C TRP A 238 -11.63 -1.42 3.05
N TYR A 239 -11.06 -1.50 4.25
CA TYR A 239 -10.87 -0.34 5.11
C TYR A 239 -10.02 0.72 4.40
N ILE A 240 -8.85 0.37 3.87
CA ILE A 240 -8.00 1.34 3.13
C ILE A 240 -8.72 1.94 1.92
N VAL A 241 -9.47 1.15 1.15
CA VAL A 241 -10.30 1.67 0.04
C VAL A 241 -11.31 2.72 0.55
N VAL A 242 -12.04 2.41 1.62
CA VAL A 242 -12.98 3.36 2.24
C VAL A 242 -12.27 4.60 2.74
N VAL A 243 -11.10 4.47 3.39
CA VAL A 243 -10.34 5.61 3.92
C VAL A 243 -9.91 6.55 2.78
N ILE A 244 -9.28 6.02 1.74
CA ILE A 244 -8.80 6.85 0.62
C ILE A 244 -9.99 7.46 -0.13
N MET A 245 -11.03 6.68 -0.46
CA MET A 245 -12.23 7.23 -1.12
C MET A 245 -12.92 8.31 -0.28
N SER A 246 -12.92 8.20 1.06
CA SER A 246 -13.48 9.23 1.94
C SER A 246 -12.70 10.54 1.91
N PHE A 247 -11.37 10.45 1.75
CA PHE A 247 -10.49 11.60 1.58
C PHE A 247 -10.69 12.27 0.22
N GLU A 248 -10.64 11.50 -0.88
CA GLU A 248 -10.84 12.01 -2.26
C GLU A 248 -12.23 12.64 -2.44
N MET A 249 -13.28 12.03 -1.85
CA MET A 249 -14.65 12.55 -1.84
C MET A 249 -14.88 13.66 -0.80
N ARG A 250 -13.84 14.07 -0.05
CA ARG A 250 -13.87 15.17 0.94
C ARG A 250 -14.96 15.01 2.02
N MET A 251 -15.22 13.79 2.47
CA MET A 251 -16.29 13.49 3.43
C MET A 251 -16.03 14.01 4.87
N GLY A 252 -14.83 14.54 5.14
CA GLY A 252 -14.47 15.13 6.44
C GLY A 252 -14.26 14.12 7.58
N ILE A 253 -14.28 12.83 7.30
CA ILE A 253 -14.07 11.74 8.27
C ILE A 253 -12.60 11.32 8.27
N ASN A 254 -11.95 11.41 9.42
CA ASN A 254 -10.58 10.93 9.61
C ASN A 254 -10.60 9.50 10.16
N PHE A 255 -10.13 8.53 9.37
CA PHE A 255 -10.00 7.13 9.78
C PHE A 255 -8.55 6.82 10.23
N PRO A 256 -8.34 6.14 11.36
CA PRO A 256 -6.99 5.82 11.85
C PRO A 256 -6.34 4.68 11.04
N LEU A 257 -5.16 4.94 10.44
CA LEU A 257 -4.32 3.89 9.84
C LEU A 257 -3.19 3.38 10.76
N GLY A 258 -2.82 4.14 11.79
CA GLY A 258 -1.62 3.90 12.60
C GLY A 258 -0.34 4.19 11.82
N ASP A 259 0.19 5.41 11.94
CA ASP A 259 1.46 5.82 11.32
C ASP A 259 2.63 5.02 11.91
N LEU A 260 3.39 4.31 11.08
CA LEU A 260 4.60 3.59 11.49
C LEU A 260 5.89 4.32 11.11
N SER A 261 5.83 5.41 10.35
CA SER A 261 7.00 6.15 9.87
C SER A 261 7.87 6.69 11.01
N HIS A 262 7.29 6.93 12.19
CA HIS A 262 7.97 7.34 13.41
C HIS A 262 9.01 6.33 13.94
N LEU A 263 8.95 5.06 13.52
CA LEU A 263 9.92 4.02 13.87
C LEU A 263 11.19 4.05 12.99
N TRP A 264 11.21 4.85 11.92
CA TRP A 264 12.36 4.97 11.01
C TRP A 264 13.14 6.27 11.23
N PRO A 265 14.49 6.24 11.19
CA PRO A 265 15.28 7.45 11.08
C PRO A 265 14.85 8.29 9.87
N GLY A 266 14.73 9.60 10.06
CA GLY A 266 14.42 10.52 8.97
C GLY A 266 15.65 10.77 8.10
N ASN A 267 15.58 10.44 6.81
CA ASN A 267 16.64 10.65 5.80
C ASN A 267 16.93 12.14 5.48
N GLY A 268 16.64 13.08 6.39
CA GLY A 268 16.73 14.52 6.15
C GLY A 268 18.13 15.12 6.13
N ALA A 269 19.18 14.31 6.34
CA ALA A 269 20.56 14.78 6.52
C ALA A 269 21.51 14.50 5.34
N GLU A 270 21.27 13.49 4.50
CA GLU A 270 22.26 13.07 3.47
C GLU A 270 21.92 13.51 2.04
N ILE A 271 20.63 13.55 1.67
CA ILE A 271 20.23 13.85 0.28
C ILE A 271 20.49 15.31 -0.11
N GLY A 272 20.41 16.24 0.86
CA GLY A 272 20.57 17.68 0.63
C GLY A 272 22.01 18.16 0.43
N ASP A 273 23.01 17.28 0.57
CA ASP A 273 24.43 17.62 0.38
C ASP A 273 25.02 17.01 -0.91
N GLU A 274 24.45 15.92 -1.44
CA GLU A 274 24.81 15.43 -2.79
C GLU A 274 24.31 16.34 -3.91
N GLU A 275 23.13 16.95 -3.78
CA GLU A 275 22.61 17.95 -4.74
C GLU A 275 23.36 19.29 -4.73
N LYS A 276 24.22 19.54 -3.73
CA LYS A 276 25.10 20.73 -3.68
C LYS A 276 26.51 20.48 -4.23
N GLN A 277 26.80 19.26 -4.70
CA GLN A 277 28.11 18.87 -5.23
C GLN A 277 28.06 18.45 -6.71
N LYS A 278 27.00 18.82 -7.45
CA LYS A 278 26.86 18.66 -8.90
C LYS A 278 26.40 19.98 -9.54
#